data_AF-A0A847WMB5-F1
#
_entry.id   AF-A0A847WMB5-F1
#
_cell.length_a   1.000
_cell.length_b   1.000
_cell.length_c   1.000
_cell.angle_alpha   90.00
_cell.angle_beta   90.00
_cell.angle_gamma   90.00
#
_symmetry.space_group_name_H-M   'P 1'
#
loop_
_entity.id
_entity.type
_entity.pdbx_description
1 polymer ?
#
loop_
_entity_poly.entity_id
_entity_poly.type
_entity_poly.pdbx_seq_one_letter_code
_entity_poly.pdbx_strand_id
1 'polypeptide(L)'
;SLANLSPCYFARIFKKETGKTPHEYVVSSRINSAKFYLKTSHLSVEEIGLSLGFSTASSFCARFRKHIGITPLKYRNHFSD
;
A
#
# COMPACT_ATOMS: atom_id res chain seq x y z
N SER A 1 15.86 15.60 -10.29
CA SER A 1 14.81 14.74 -9.69
C SER A 1 14.16 13.94 -10.81
N LEU A 2 13.54 12.78 -10.53
CA LEU A 2 12.96 11.90 -11.56
C LEU A 2 11.89 12.57 -12.44
N ALA A 3 11.31 13.69 -11.97
CA ALA A 3 10.28 14.47 -12.66
C ALA A 3 10.74 15.86 -13.13
N ASN A 4 12.04 16.19 -13.02
CA ASN A 4 12.60 17.54 -13.31
C ASN A 4 11.95 18.70 -12.53
N LEU A 5 11.27 18.41 -11.42
CA LEU A 5 10.64 19.39 -10.54
C LEU A 5 11.29 19.35 -9.16
N SER A 6 11.25 20.49 -8.45
CA SER A 6 11.58 20.47 -7.02
C SER A 6 10.56 19.60 -6.26
N PRO A 7 10.95 18.90 -5.18
CA PRO A 7 10.05 18.00 -4.45
C PRO A 7 8.76 18.69 -3.97
N CYS A 8 8.86 19.93 -3.48
CA CYS A 8 7.71 20.71 -3.01
C CYS A 8 6.76 21.06 -4.15
N TYR A 9 7.31 21.48 -5.30
CA TYR A 9 6.48 21.81 -6.47
C TYR A 9 5.79 20.57 -7.03
N PHE A 10 6.53 19.45 -7.14
CA PHE A 10 5.96 18.16 -7.54
C PHE A 10 4.84 17.72 -6.59
N ALA A 11 5.06 17.74 -5.28
CA ALA A 11 4.03 17.32 -4.31
C ALA A 11 2.76 18.18 -4.40
N ARG A 12 2.91 19.49 -4.63
CA ARG A 12 1.78 20.41 -4.81
C ARG A 12 0.98 20.10 -6.07
N ILE A 13 1.66 19.98 -7.22
CA ILE A 13 0.99 19.65 -8.49
C ILE A 13 0.36 18.26 -8.40
N PHE A 14 1.09 17.26 -7.90
CA PHE A 14 0.57 15.91 -7.75
C PHE A 14 -0.70 15.87 -6.87
N LYS A 15 -0.72 16.58 -5.75
CA LYS A 15 -1.91 16.65 -4.89
C LYS A 15 -3.06 17.39 -5.56
N LYS A 16 -2.77 18.45 -6.32
CA LYS A 16 -3.79 19.17 -7.10
C LYS A 16 -4.47 18.25 -8.11
N GLU A 17 -3.69 17.43 -8.83
CA GLU A 17 -4.22 16.57 -9.91
C GLU A 17 -4.83 15.26 -9.39
N THR A 18 -4.31 14.69 -8.30
CA THR A 18 -4.75 13.36 -7.79
C THR A 18 -5.60 13.42 -6.52
N GLY A 19 -5.69 14.58 -5.88
CA GLY A 19 -6.29 14.75 -4.55
C GLY A 19 -5.46 14.19 -3.39
N LYS A 20 -4.34 13.52 -3.65
CA LYS A 20 -3.50 12.82 -2.66
C LYS A 20 -2.06 13.33 -2.70
N THR A 21 -1.38 13.34 -1.57
CA THR A 21 0.08 13.52 -1.59
C THR A 21 0.73 12.33 -2.31
N PRO A 22 1.94 12.50 -2.90
CA PRO A 22 2.66 11.39 -3.51
C PRO A 22 2.82 10.18 -2.59
N HIS A 23 3.12 10.42 -1.31
CA HIS A 23 3.26 9.36 -0.32
C HIS A 23 1.95 8.59 -0.08
N GLU A 24 0.82 9.29 0.07
CA GLU A 24 -0.50 8.64 0.23
C GLU A 24 -0.88 7.84 -1.00
N TYR A 25 -0.58 8.34 -2.19
CA TYR A 25 -0.83 7.64 -3.44
C TYR A 25 -0.03 6.34 -3.51
N VAL A 26 1.27 6.39 -3.23
CA VAL A 26 2.14 5.20 -3.20
C VAL A 26 1.65 4.18 -2.18
N VAL A 27 1.29 4.62 -0.97
CA VAL A 27 0.75 3.72 0.06
C VAL A 27 -0.55 3.08 -0.41
N SER A 28 -1.48 3.85 -0.99
CA SER A 28 -2.74 3.32 -1.53
C SER A 28 -2.50 2.29 -2.63
N SER A 29 -1.54 2.54 -3.53
CA SER A 29 -1.18 1.60 -4.59
C SER A 29 -0.59 0.32 -4.03
N ARG A 30 0.29 0.40 -3.03
CA ARG A 30 0.83 -0.78 -2.32
C ARG A 30 -0.27 -1.59 -1.65
N ILE A 31 -1.22 -0.95 -0.98
CA ILE A 31 -2.36 -1.65 -0.38
C ILE A 31 -3.22 -2.36 -1.44
N ASN A 32 -3.42 -1.73 -2.61
CA ASN A 32 -4.14 -2.38 -3.70
C ASN A 32 -3.40 -3.62 -4.23
N SER A 33 -2.08 -3.55 -4.39
CA SER A 33 -1.27 -4.72 -4.74
C SER A 33 -1.33 -5.80 -3.65
N ALA A 34 -1.30 -5.42 -2.38
CA ALA A 34 -1.44 -6.36 -1.26
C ALA A 34 -2.75 -7.14 -1.33
N LYS A 35 -3.87 -6.49 -1.68
CA LYS A 35 -5.16 -7.17 -1.87
C LYS A 35 -5.10 -8.26 -2.94
N PHE A 36 -4.33 -8.04 -4.01
CA PHE A 36 -4.13 -9.04 -5.05
C PHE A 36 -3.34 -10.23 -4.50
N TYR A 37 -2.15 -10.02 -3.94
CA TYR A 37 -1.33 -11.11 -3.42
C TYR A 37 -1.97 -11.88 -2.26
N LEU A 38 -2.75 -11.22 -1.41
CA LEU A 38 -3.50 -11.89 -0.34
C LEU A 38 -4.54 -12.87 -0.88
N LYS A 39 -5.06 -12.64 -2.10
CA LYS A 39 -6.05 -13.49 -2.77
C LYS A 39 -5.43 -14.56 -3.67
N THR A 40 -4.30 -14.25 -4.32
CA THR A 40 -3.79 -15.05 -5.44
C THR A 40 -2.51 -15.81 -5.13
N SER A 41 -1.95 -15.67 -3.93
CA SER A 41 -0.67 -16.28 -3.57
C SER A 41 -0.70 -16.91 -2.17
N HIS A 42 0.22 -17.85 -1.96
CA HIS A 42 0.45 -18.50 -0.67
C HIS A 42 1.53 -17.80 0.18
N LEU A 43 2.05 -16.66 -0.27
CA LEU A 43 3.05 -15.89 0.48
C LEU A 43 2.50 -15.51 1.86
N SER A 44 3.34 -15.50 2.88
CA SER A 44 2.97 -15.00 4.20
C SER A 44 2.60 -13.52 4.15
N VAL A 45 1.83 -13.07 5.16
CA VAL A 45 1.48 -11.64 5.32
C VAL A 45 2.72 -10.77 5.43
N GLU A 46 3.79 -11.30 6.05
CA GLU A 46 5.08 -10.62 6.17
C GLU A 46 5.79 -10.48 4.83
N GLU A 47 5.93 -11.56 4.05
CA GLU A 47 6.56 -11.53 2.73
C GLU A 47 5.85 -10.56 1.77
N ILE A 48 4.53 -10.52 1.81
CA ILE A 48 3.74 -9.55 1.02
C ILE A 48 4.04 -8.11 1.47
N GLY A 49 4.08 -7.85 2.78
CA GLY A 49 4.39 -6.52 3.31
C GLY A 49 5.78 -6.04 2.90
N LEU A 50 6.79 -6.90 3.08
CA LEU A 50 8.19 -6.57 2.77
C LEU A 50 8.40 -6.38 1.26
N SER A 51 7.85 -7.26 0.42
CA SER A 51 7.96 -7.14 -1.05
C SER A 51 7.30 -5.88 -1.61
N LEU A 52 6.29 -5.34 -0.93
CA LEU A 52 5.62 -4.08 -1.29
C LEU A 52 6.32 -2.84 -0.71
N GLY A 53 7.48 -3.01 -0.07
CA GLY A 53 8.33 -1.92 0.43
C GLY A 53 7.87 -1.33 1.76
N PHE A 54 7.15 -2.10 2.59
CA PHE A 54 6.97 -1.77 4.00
C PHE A 54 8.18 -2.28 4.80
N SER A 55 8.63 -1.51 5.79
CA SER A 55 9.82 -1.87 6.57
C SER A 55 9.61 -3.05 7.52
N THR A 56 8.36 -3.25 7.96
CA THR A 56 8.00 -4.34 8.88
C THR A 56 6.58 -4.86 8.61
N ALA A 57 6.32 -6.11 8.95
CA ALA A 57 4.98 -6.70 8.91
C ALA A 57 3.97 -5.88 9.73
N SER A 58 4.37 -5.39 10.91
CA SER A 58 3.51 -4.54 11.76
C SER A 58 3.10 -3.25 11.07
N SER A 59 4.03 -2.56 10.41
CA SER A 59 3.74 -1.31 9.68
C SER A 59 2.77 -1.57 8.51
N PHE A 60 2.96 -2.67 7.79
CA PHE A 60 2.06 -3.12 6.73
C PHE A 60 0.65 -3.42 7.28
N CYS A 61 0.54 -4.26 8.31
CA CYS A 61 -0.73 -4.65 8.91
C CYS A 61 -1.52 -3.43 9.41
N ALA A 62 -0.85 -2.49 10.09
CA ALA A 62 -1.47 -1.25 10.55
C ALA A 62 -1.99 -0.40 9.38
N ARG A 63 -1.18 -0.25 8.31
CA ARG A 63 -1.57 0.54 7.14
C ARG A 63 -2.69 -0.12 6.34
N PHE A 64 -2.63 -1.43 6.17
CA PHE A 64 -3.68 -2.21 5.50
C PHE A 64 -5.00 -2.10 6.24
N ARG A 65 -5.00 -2.33 7.56
CA ARG A 65 -6.21 -2.17 8.38
C ARG A 65 -6.78 -0.76 8.31
N LYS A 66 -5.92 0.27 8.33
CA LYS A 66 -6.38 1.67 8.17
C LYS A 66 -7.10 1.92 6.85
N HIS A 67 -6.68 1.27 5.76
CA HIS A 67 -7.27 1.47 4.42
C HIS A 67 -8.46 0.55 4.13
N ILE A 68 -8.45 -0.68 4.67
CA ILE A 68 -9.41 -1.74 4.30
C ILE A 68 -10.41 -2.04 5.43
N GLY A 69 -10.12 -1.63 6.66
CA GLY A 69 -10.96 -1.84 7.85
C GLY A 69 -10.70 -3.14 8.61
N ILE A 70 -10.02 -4.12 7.99
CA ILE A 70 -9.68 -5.43 8.59
C ILE A 70 -8.19 -5.77 8.42
N THR A 71 -7.69 -6.74 9.18
CA THR A 71 -6.29 -7.19 9.07
C THR A 71 -6.05 -7.94 7.75
N PRO A 72 -4.80 -7.96 7.24
CA PRO A 72 -4.46 -8.73 6.03
C PRO A 72 -4.84 -10.21 6.12
N LEU A 73 -4.60 -10.83 7.27
CA LEU A 73 -4.92 -12.25 7.49
C LEU A 73 -6.44 -12.50 7.45
N LYS A 74 -7.23 -11.64 8.11
CA LYS A 74 -8.70 -11.73 8.04
C LYS A 74 -9.19 -11.52 6.60
N TYR A 75 -8.59 -10.57 5.89
CA TYR A 75 -8.92 -10.32 4.49
C TYR A 75 -8.62 -11.53 3.60
N ARG A 76 -7.49 -12.22 3.79
CA ARG A 76 -7.16 -13.47 3.07
C ARG A 76 -8.22 -14.55 3.31
N ASN A 77 -8.55 -14.79 4.58
CA ASN A 77 -9.48 -15.86 4.96
C ASN A 77 -10.89 -15.67 4.39
N HIS A 78 -11.29 -14.46 3.97
CA HIS A 78 -12.56 -14.24 3.27
C HIS A 78 -12.59 -14.77 1.84
N PHE A 79 -11.45 -15.16 1.27
CA PHE A 79 -11.32 -15.67 -0.10
C PHE A 79 -10.65 -17.04 -0.16
N SER A 80 -10.39 -17.64 1.00
CA SER A 80 -9.87 -19.02 1.10
C SER A 80 -11.06 -19.94 1.27
N ASP A 81 -11.62 -20.39 0.13
CA ASP A 81 -12.50 -21.56 0.05
C ASP A 81 -11.66 -22.78 -0.37
#